data_AF-R1GNL0-F1
#
_entry.id   AF-R1GNL0-F1
#
_cell.length_a   1.000
_cell.length_b   1.000
_cell.length_c   1.000
_cell.angle_alpha   90.00
_cell.angle_beta   90.00
_cell.angle_gamma   90.00
#
_symmetry.space_group_name_H-M   'P 1'
#
loop_
_entity.id
_entity.type
_entity.pdbx_description
1 polymer ?
#
loop_
_entity_poly.entity_id
_entity_poly.type
_entity_poly.pdbx_seq_one_letter_code
_entity_poly.pdbx_strand_id
1 'polypeptide(L)'
;MFSGYLQAGVYNGMNNLHGIAGWRWLFIMCGVISVPGALWGFFAVPDSPYNTRAKWLTPAEVELAKARMIREDRRPFHGVSWDVIKKLVTFNQFWPMVIAYICFCLDTYYLTFFAIWLKSLSTYSVAQINVIPTGAAAIGLVSTILWGYLSDRLRARLPVAALITLVNVVGSLVLAIAPSRAGIFFGYFVNAATYAYGPIVLVGPPPFHPLFPFL
;
A
#
# COMPACT_ATOMS: atom_id res chain seq x y z
N MET A 1 9.52 1.83 -2.89
CA MET A 1 10.89 1.91 -2.31
C MET A 1 11.98 1.57 -3.32
N PHE A 2 11.96 0.39 -3.96
CA PHE A 2 13.06 -0.08 -4.81
C PHE A 2 13.37 0.79 -6.05
N SER A 3 12.33 1.30 -6.72
CA SER A 3 12.49 2.06 -7.98
C SER A 3 13.39 3.31 -7.86
N GLY A 4 13.35 4.04 -6.74
CA GLY A 4 14.16 5.26 -6.57
C GLY A 4 15.66 4.99 -6.48
N TYR A 5 16.05 3.93 -5.76
CA TYR A 5 17.45 3.48 -5.69
C TYR A 5 17.93 2.94 -7.03
N LEU A 6 17.10 2.15 -7.71
CA LEU A 6 17.41 1.64 -9.04
C LEU A 6 17.60 2.80 -10.03
N GLN A 7 16.72 3.80 -10.01
CA GLN A 7 16.83 4.98 -10.86
C GLN A 7 18.08 5.80 -10.57
N ALA A 8 18.43 6.02 -9.30
CA ALA A 8 19.66 6.71 -8.92
C ALA A 8 20.91 5.94 -9.39
N GLY A 9 20.92 4.61 -9.22
CA GLY A 9 22.02 3.75 -9.66
C GLY A 9 22.17 3.73 -11.18
N VAL A 10 21.08 3.54 -11.92
CA VAL A 10 21.07 3.54 -13.38
C VAL A 10 21.44 4.92 -13.94
N TYR A 11 20.97 6.00 -13.32
CA TYR A 11 21.33 7.35 -13.75
C TYR A 11 22.81 7.66 -13.53
N ASN A 12 23.40 7.24 -12.41
CA ASN A 12 24.81 7.50 -12.14
C ASN A 12 25.75 6.58 -12.95
N GLY A 13 25.36 5.33 -13.21
CA GLY A 13 26.23 4.33 -13.85
C GLY A 13 25.99 4.11 -15.34
N MET A 14 24.81 4.41 -15.86
CA MET A 14 24.40 4.04 -17.24
C MET A 14 23.83 5.22 -18.05
N ASN A 15 23.90 6.45 -17.54
CA ASN A 15 23.45 7.60 -18.31
C ASN A 15 24.39 7.86 -19.50
N ASN A 16 23.83 7.96 -20.70
CA ASN A 16 24.54 8.00 -21.99
C ASN A 16 25.33 6.73 -22.35
N LEU A 17 25.15 5.64 -21.60
CA LEU A 17 25.71 4.34 -21.99
C LEU A 17 25.03 3.88 -23.27
N HIS A 18 25.82 3.59 -24.30
CA HIS A 18 25.35 3.24 -25.65
C HIS A 18 24.44 4.32 -26.29
N GLY A 19 24.60 5.59 -25.91
CA GLY A 19 23.77 6.69 -26.42
C GLY A 19 22.33 6.70 -25.87
N ILE A 20 22.05 5.91 -24.83
CA ILE A 20 20.73 5.79 -24.21
C ILE A 20 20.72 6.60 -22.91
N ALA A 21 19.70 7.44 -22.75
CA ALA A 21 19.50 8.21 -21.52
C ALA A 21 19.16 7.29 -20.33
N GLY A 22 19.63 7.63 -19.12
CA GLY A 22 19.45 6.78 -17.93
C GLY A 22 17.99 6.42 -17.61
N TRP A 23 17.02 7.29 -17.93
CA TRP A 23 15.60 6.99 -17.71
C TRP A 23 15.08 5.85 -18.61
N ARG A 24 15.64 5.66 -19.81
CA ARG A 24 15.28 4.54 -20.70
C ARG A 24 15.87 3.23 -20.18
N TRP A 25 17.10 3.27 -19.70
CA TRP A 25 17.74 2.14 -19.03
C TRP A 25 16.94 1.67 -17.81
N LEU A 26 16.32 2.58 -17.07
CA LEU A 26 15.43 2.22 -15.95
C LEU A 26 14.27 1.32 -16.42
N PHE A 27 13.59 1.66 -17.52
CA PHE A 27 12.50 0.85 -18.05
C PHE A 27 12.97 -0.53 -18.53
N ILE A 28 14.12 -0.59 -19.19
CA ILE A 28 14.71 -1.85 -19.65
C ILE A 28 15.02 -2.74 -18.44
N MET A 29 15.71 -2.20 -17.42
CA MET A 29 16.06 -2.96 -16.22
C MET A 29 14.83 -3.42 -15.46
N CYS A 30 13.82 -2.56 -15.27
CA CYS A 30 12.54 -2.93 -14.68
C CYS A 30 11.85 -4.07 -15.45
N GLY A 31 11.89 -4.05 -16.78
CA GLY A 31 11.36 -5.14 -17.60
C GLY A 31 12.12 -6.45 -17.40
N VAL A 32 13.45 -6.41 -17.48
CA VAL A 32 14.32 -7.59 -17.34
C VAL A 32 14.17 -8.27 -15.97
N ILE A 33 14.00 -7.50 -14.88
CA ILE A 33 13.78 -8.09 -13.55
C ILE A 33 12.34 -8.57 -13.35
N SER A 34 11.35 -7.93 -13.99
CA SER A 34 9.93 -8.25 -13.77
C SER A 34 9.46 -9.44 -14.61
N VAL A 35 9.98 -9.62 -15.83
CA VAL A 35 9.57 -10.70 -16.74
C VAL A 35 9.81 -12.10 -16.14
N PRO A 36 10.98 -12.44 -15.58
CA PRO A 36 11.18 -13.71 -14.91
C PRO A 36 10.25 -13.92 -13.72
N GLY A 37 9.98 -12.86 -12.95
CA GLY A 37 9.04 -12.90 -11.83
C GLY A 37 7.60 -13.17 -12.27
N ALA A 38 7.16 -12.55 -13.38
CA ALA A 38 5.85 -12.79 -13.96
C ALA A 38 5.72 -14.21 -14.53
N LEU A 39 6.75 -14.70 -15.23
CA LEU A 39 6.81 -16.08 -15.72
C LEU A 39 6.76 -17.08 -14.56
N TRP A 40 7.56 -16.85 -13.51
CA TRP A 40 7.51 -17.68 -12.31
C TRP A 40 6.13 -17.63 -11.65
N GLY A 41 5.56 -16.44 -11.49
CA GLY A 41 4.22 -16.26 -10.91
C GLY A 41 3.14 -17.00 -11.69
N PHE A 42 3.22 -17.03 -13.02
CA PHE A 42 2.29 -17.77 -13.86
C PHE A 42 2.33 -19.29 -13.62
N PHE A 43 3.50 -19.86 -13.30
CA PHE A 43 3.62 -21.30 -13.02
C PHE A 43 3.47 -21.65 -11.53
N ALA A 44 3.84 -20.74 -10.64
CA ALA A 44 3.93 -20.99 -9.21
C ALA A 44 2.67 -20.59 -8.44
N VAL A 45 1.99 -19.49 -8.80
CA VAL A 45 0.81 -19.02 -8.05
C VAL A 45 -0.38 -19.91 -8.39
N PRO A 46 -0.92 -20.66 -7.41
CA PRO A 46 -2.06 -21.52 -7.65
C PRO A 46 -3.34 -20.70 -7.70
N ASP A 47 -4.24 -21.08 -8.60
CA ASP A 47 -5.61 -20.59 -8.60
C ASP A 47 -6.38 -21.10 -7.37
N SER A 48 -7.64 -20.68 -7.21
CA SER A 48 -8.53 -21.20 -6.17
C SER A 48 -8.46 -22.73 -6.06
N PRO A 49 -8.35 -23.30 -4.85
CA PRO A 49 -8.22 -24.75 -4.66
C PRO A 49 -9.44 -25.54 -5.16
N TYR A 50 -10.57 -24.86 -5.43
CA TYR A 50 -11.75 -25.45 -6.05
C TYR A 50 -11.61 -25.67 -7.57
N ASN A 51 -10.73 -24.93 -8.25
CA ASN A 51 -10.50 -25.01 -9.71
C ASN A 51 -9.02 -24.82 -10.04
N THR A 52 -8.15 -25.50 -9.27
CA THR A 52 -6.70 -25.27 -9.38
C THR A 52 -6.12 -25.87 -10.65
N ARG A 53 -5.37 -25.06 -11.40
CA ARG A 53 -4.57 -25.48 -12.56
C ARG A 53 -3.10 -25.74 -12.19
N ALA A 54 -2.76 -25.61 -10.91
CA ALA A 54 -1.40 -25.74 -10.43
C ALA A 54 -0.93 -27.20 -10.53
N LYS A 55 0.10 -27.43 -11.34
CA LYS A 55 0.66 -28.77 -11.58
C LYS A 55 1.57 -29.28 -10.46
N TRP A 56 1.97 -28.41 -9.54
CA TRP A 56 2.90 -28.73 -8.45
C TRP A 56 2.20 -29.17 -7.15
N LEU A 57 0.88 -29.00 -7.06
CA LEU A 57 0.08 -29.41 -5.90
C LEU A 57 -0.37 -30.87 -6.07
N THR A 58 -0.10 -31.70 -5.06
CA THR A 58 -0.63 -33.07 -5.01
C THR A 58 -2.12 -33.08 -4.67
N PRO A 59 -2.87 -34.14 -5.04
CA PRO A 59 -4.30 -34.23 -4.72
C PRO A 59 -4.59 -34.10 -3.21
N ALA A 60 -3.71 -34.64 -2.36
CA ALA A 60 -3.84 -34.54 -0.90
C ALA A 60 -3.71 -33.10 -0.39
N GLU A 61 -2.80 -32.31 -0.97
CA GLU A 61 -2.61 -30.90 -0.61
C GLU A 61 -3.76 -30.03 -1.08
N VAL A 62 -4.36 -30.35 -2.24
CA VAL A 62 -5.56 -29.66 -2.74
C VAL A 62 -6.74 -29.88 -1.79
N GLU A 63 -6.95 -31.11 -1.32
CA GLU A 63 -8.02 -31.40 -0.35
C GLU A 63 -7.79 -30.71 1.00
N LEU A 64 -6.53 -30.66 1.47
CA LEU A 64 -6.17 -29.89 2.66
C LEU A 64 -6.46 -28.40 2.49
N ALA A 65 -6.17 -27.84 1.31
CA ALA A 65 -6.45 -26.43 1.01
C ALA A 65 -7.95 -26.14 0.96
N LYS A 66 -8.77 -27.04 0.39
CA LYS A 66 -10.24 -26.94 0.41
C LYS A 66 -10.78 -27.00 1.84
N ALA A 67 -10.27 -27.93 2.67
CA ALA A 67 -10.66 -28.04 4.07
C ALA A 67 -10.39 -26.74 4.86
N ARG A 68 -9.26 -26.07 4.58
CA ARG A 68 -8.95 -24.75 5.17
C ARG A 68 -9.92 -23.66 4.72
N MET A 69 -10.30 -23.64 3.44
CA MET A 69 -11.28 -22.66 2.96
C MET A 69 -12.65 -22.84 3.61
N ILE A 70 -13.10 -24.09 3.79
CA ILE A 70 -14.37 -24.40 4.47
C ILE A 70 -14.32 -23.95 5.93
N ARG A 71 -13.20 -24.18 6.63
CA ARG A 71 -13.01 -23.75 8.03
C ARG A 71 -13.15 -22.23 8.21
N GLU A 72 -12.73 -21.45 7.22
CA GLU A 72 -12.79 -19.98 7.23
C GLU A 72 -14.08 -19.42 6.59
N ASP A 73 -15.11 -20.27 6.37
CA ASP A 73 -16.36 -19.95 5.64
C ASP A 73 -16.12 -19.26 4.28
N ARG A 74 -14.99 -19.57 3.63
CA ARG A 74 -14.66 -19.03 2.31
C ARG A 74 -15.28 -19.91 1.23
N ARG A 75 -16.47 -19.49 0.80
CA ARG A 75 -17.25 -20.17 -0.23
C ARG A 75 -16.56 -20.14 -1.60
N PRO A 76 -16.78 -21.16 -2.45
CA PRO A 76 -16.33 -21.12 -3.83
C PRO A 76 -16.93 -19.92 -4.55
N PHE A 77 -16.13 -19.29 -5.42
CA PHE A 77 -16.55 -18.11 -6.17
C PHE A 77 -17.62 -18.51 -7.20
N HIS A 78 -18.85 -18.04 -7.02
CA HIS A 78 -19.99 -18.35 -7.89
C HIS A 78 -20.25 -17.29 -8.98
N GLY A 79 -19.27 -16.40 -9.24
CA GLY A 79 -19.43 -15.28 -10.17
C GLY A 79 -20.07 -14.06 -9.52
N VAL A 80 -19.95 -12.91 -10.20
CA VAL A 80 -20.56 -11.66 -9.75
C VAL A 80 -21.98 -11.60 -10.30
N SER A 81 -22.98 -11.82 -9.43
CA SER A 81 -24.38 -11.64 -9.80
C SER A 81 -24.86 -10.23 -9.47
N TRP A 82 -25.92 -9.79 -10.16
CA TRP A 82 -26.48 -8.47 -9.92
C TRP A 82 -27.06 -8.32 -8.51
N ASP A 83 -27.52 -9.43 -7.92
CA ASP A 83 -28.01 -9.47 -6.55
C ASP A 83 -26.88 -9.28 -5.52
N VAL A 84 -25.68 -9.80 -5.79
CA VAL A 84 -24.49 -9.55 -4.95
C VAL A 84 -24.12 -8.07 -4.98
N ILE A 85 -24.17 -7.44 -6.15
CA ILE A 85 -23.85 -6.00 -6.27
C ILE A 85 -24.90 -5.15 -5.55
N LYS A 86 -26.20 -5.44 -5.74
CA LYS A 86 -27.27 -4.75 -5.00
C LYS A 86 -27.07 -4.90 -3.49
N LYS A 87 -26.81 -6.13 -3.01
CA LYS A 87 -26.58 -6.39 -1.59
C LYS A 87 -25.36 -5.63 -1.04
N LEU A 88 -24.30 -5.51 -1.83
CA LEU A 88 -23.10 -4.75 -1.46
C LEU A 88 -23.40 -3.25 -1.34
N VAL A 89 -24.09 -2.67 -2.33
CA VAL A 89 -24.38 -1.22 -2.39
C VAL A 89 -25.42 -0.80 -1.36
N THR A 90 -26.37 -1.68 -1.02
CA THR A 90 -27.38 -1.41 0.02
C THR A 90 -26.85 -1.66 1.44
N PHE A 91 -25.65 -2.23 1.59
CA PHE A 91 -25.07 -2.47 2.91
C PHE A 91 -24.67 -1.15 3.58
N ASN A 92 -25.23 -0.86 4.76
CA ASN A 92 -25.10 0.44 5.44
C ASN A 92 -23.63 0.87 5.69
N GLN A 93 -22.72 -0.09 5.92
CA GLN A 93 -21.31 0.21 6.18
C GLN A 93 -20.47 0.37 4.90
N PHE A 94 -21.02 0.03 3.72
CA PHE A 94 -20.30 0.09 2.46
C PHE A 94 -19.93 1.54 2.09
N TRP A 95 -20.91 2.44 2.07
CA TRP A 95 -20.68 3.84 1.67
C TRP A 95 -19.74 4.61 2.60
N PRO A 96 -19.87 4.53 3.94
CA PRO A 96 -18.90 5.15 4.85
C PRO A 96 -17.47 4.64 4.62
N MET A 97 -17.29 3.33 4.39
CA MET A 97 -15.98 2.75 4.11
C MET A 97 -15.41 3.24 2.78
N VAL A 98 -16.23 3.30 1.72
CA VAL A 98 -15.83 3.80 0.40
C VAL A 98 -15.41 5.27 0.50
N ILE A 99 -16.21 6.11 1.15
CA ILE A 99 -15.90 7.54 1.31
C ILE A 99 -14.62 7.71 2.13
N ALA A 100 -14.48 7.00 3.25
CA ALA A 100 -13.27 7.04 4.07
C ALA A 100 -12.02 6.62 3.27
N TYR A 101 -12.14 5.58 2.44
CA TYR A 101 -11.05 5.13 1.59
C TYR A 101 -10.70 6.15 0.49
N ILE A 102 -11.70 6.79 -0.14
CA ILE A 102 -11.47 7.86 -1.12
C ILE A 102 -10.74 9.04 -0.45
N CYS A 103 -11.20 9.49 0.72
CA CYS A 103 -10.56 10.55 1.48
C CYS A 103 -9.11 10.21 1.80
N PHE A 104 -8.84 8.97 2.23
CA PHE A 104 -7.48 8.49 2.48
C PHE A 104 -6.59 8.48 1.23
N CYS A 105 -7.11 8.03 0.09
CA CYS A 105 -6.36 8.06 -1.17
C CYS A 105 -6.04 9.49 -1.62
N LEU A 106 -6.99 10.41 -1.49
CA LEU A 106 -6.78 11.83 -1.82
C LEU A 106 -5.74 12.47 -0.89
N ASP A 107 -5.85 12.17 0.40
CA ASP A 107 -4.92 12.66 1.41
C ASP A 107 -3.50 12.14 1.16
N THR A 108 -3.31 10.85 0.92
CA THR A 108 -1.94 10.31 0.71
C THR A 108 -1.30 10.71 -0.62
N TYR A 109 -2.08 11.19 -1.59
CA TYR A 109 -1.61 11.48 -2.94
C TYR A 109 -0.56 12.61 -2.98
N TYR A 110 -0.66 13.62 -2.11
CA TYR A 110 0.25 14.77 -2.22
C TYR A 110 1.72 14.41 -1.95
N LEU A 111 2.00 13.29 -1.28
CA LEU A 111 3.35 12.80 -1.01
C LEU A 111 4.13 12.52 -2.29
N THR A 112 3.46 12.32 -3.43
CA THR A 112 4.12 12.18 -4.74
C THR A 112 4.71 13.51 -5.25
N PHE A 113 4.16 14.66 -4.84
CA PHE A 113 4.66 15.98 -5.26
C PHE A 113 5.96 16.38 -4.57
N PHE A 114 6.39 15.67 -3.53
CA PHE A 114 7.62 15.99 -2.82
C PHE A 114 8.87 15.92 -3.71
N ALA A 115 8.93 14.96 -4.64
CA ALA A 115 10.02 14.88 -5.62
C ALA A 115 10.03 16.08 -6.59
N ILE A 116 8.85 16.60 -6.94
CA ILE A 116 8.70 17.80 -7.78
C ILE A 116 9.15 19.05 -7.01
N TRP A 117 8.81 19.14 -5.73
CA TRP A 117 9.29 20.21 -4.85
C TRP A 117 10.82 20.16 -4.68
N LEU A 118 11.42 18.98 -4.48
CA LEU A 118 12.89 18.85 -4.45
C LEU A 118 13.54 19.31 -5.76
N LYS A 119 12.89 19.03 -6.90
CA LYS A 119 13.36 19.49 -8.22
C LYS A 119 13.27 21.01 -8.37
N SER A 120 12.22 21.65 -7.86
CA SER A 120 12.07 23.11 -7.98
C SER A 120 13.15 23.88 -7.20
N LEU A 121 13.69 23.30 -6.13
CA LEU A 121 14.78 23.89 -5.35
C LEU A 121 16.12 23.97 -6.10
N SER A 122 16.29 23.25 -7.21
CA SER A 122 17.50 23.22 -8.06
C SER A 122 18.84 22.97 -7.32
N THR A 123 18.77 22.54 -6.05
CA THR A 123 19.94 22.32 -5.17
C THR A 123 20.35 20.85 -5.14
N TYR A 124 19.41 19.94 -5.42
CA TYR A 124 19.62 18.50 -5.30
C TYR A 124 19.94 17.87 -6.65
N SER A 125 20.86 16.91 -6.65
CA SER A 125 21.14 16.08 -7.82
C SER A 125 19.95 15.20 -8.19
N VAL A 126 19.88 14.75 -9.45
CA VAL A 126 18.85 13.82 -9.93
C VAL A 126 18.83 12.53 -9.10
N ALA A 127 20.00 12.04 -8.67
CA ALA A 127 20.08 10.87 -7.78
C ALA A 127 19.43 11.14 -6.42
N GLN A 128 19.73 12.28 -5.78
CA GLN A 128 19.16 12.65 -4.48
C GLN A 128 17.64 12.86 -4.56
N ILE A 129 17.14 13.50 -5.61
CA ILE A 129 15.69 13.70 -5.82
C ILE A 129 14.94 12.36 -5.85
N ASN A 130 15.56 11.31 -6.36
CA ASN A 130 14.96 9.97 -6.41
C ASN A 130 15.14 9.16 -5.11
N VAL A 131 16.22 9.39 -4.36
CA VAL A 131 16.53 8.65 -3.13
C VAL A 131 15.82 9.24 -1.91
N ILE A 132 15.77 10.57 -1.74
CA ILE A 132 15.21 11.19 -0.54
C ILE A 132 13.75 10.74 -0.27
N PRO A 133 12.83 10.72 -1.26
CA PRO A 133 11.46 10.24 -1.03
C PRO A 133 11.39 8.77 -0.59
N THR A 134 12.39 7.94 -0.91
CA THR A 134 12.40 6.53 -0.48
C THR A 134 12.55 6.39 1.03
N GLY A 135 13.16 7.37 1.71
CA GLY A 135 13.23 7.40 3.17
C GLY A 135 11.86 7.51 3.83
N ALA A 136 10.94 8.28 3.23
CA ALA A 136 9.56 8.36 3.70
C ALA A 136 8.84 7.02 3.59
N ALA A 137 9.03 6.32 2.47
CA ALA A 137 8.48 4.98 2.33
C ALA A 137 9.09 3.96 3.33
N ALA A 138 10.35 4.14 3.75
CA ALA A 138 10.96 3.31 4.80
C ALA A 138 10.32 3.55 6.17
N ILE A 139 10.11 4.83 6.51
CA ILE A 139 9.37 5.20 7.73
C ILE A 139 7.96 4.63 7.67
N GLY A 140 7.26 4.77 6.54
CA GLY A 140 5.94 4.22 6.34
C GLY A 140 5.88 2.70 6.53
N LEU A 141 6.89 1.95 6.08
CA LEU A 141 6.99 0.51 6.31
C LEU A 141 7.08 0.19 7.81
N VAL A 142 8.03 0.81 8.51
CA VAL A 142 8.26 0.58 9.94
C VAL A 142 7.02 0.99 10.75
N SER A 143 6.48 2.17 10.48
CA SER A 143 5.28 2.68 11.15
C SER A 143 4.06 1.79 10.89
N THR A 144 3.90 1.23 9.67
CA THR A 144 2.80 0.30 9.37
C THR A 144 2.86 -0.96 10.23
N ILE A 145 4.06 -1.52 10.43
CA ILE A 145 4.24 -2.68 11.31
C ILE A 145 3.93 -2.31 12.77
N LEU A 146 4.43 -1.16 13.23
CA LEU A 146 4.20 -0.70 14.61
C LEU A 146 2.72 -0.43 14.90
N TRP A 147 2.03 0.26 13.98
CA TRP A 147 0.61 0.54 14.08
C TRP A 147 -0.24 -0.73 14.00
N GLY A 148 0.15 -1.69 13.15
CA GLY A 148 -0.49 -3.01 13.09
C GLY A 148 -0.35 -3.75 14.42
N TYR A 149 0.86 -3.83 14.96
CA TYR A 149 1.13 -4.44 16.27
C TYR A 149 0.33 -3.76 17.40
N LEU A 150 0.28 -2.42 17.41
CA LEU A 150 -0.45 -1.66 18.41
C LEU A 150 -1.97 -1.88 18.29
N SER A 151 -2.50 -1.88 17.07
CA SER A 151 -3.90 -2.18 16.78
C SER A 151 -4.30 -3.57 17.26
N ASP A 152 -3.47 -4.58 17.00
CA ASP A 152 -3.73 -5.95 17.40
C ASP A 152 -3.65 -6.13 18.93
N ARG A 153 -2.68 -5.47 19.58
CA ARG A 153 -2.52 -5.52 21.04
C ARG A 153 -3.66 -4.84 21.79
N LEU A 154 -4.11 -3.68 21.31
CA LEU A 154 -5.20 -2.93 21.93
C LEU A 154 -6.58 -3.48 21.58
N ARG A 155 -6.68 -4.31 20.52
CA ARG A 155 -7.96 -4.79 19.94
C ARG A 155 -8.94 -3.66 19.62
N ALA A 156 -8.44 -2.44 19.50
CA ALA A 156 -9.20 -1.21 19.37
C ALA A 156 -8.81 -0.52 18.06
N ARG A 157 -9.43 -0.96 16.96
CA ARG A 157 -9.06 -0.53 15.60
C ARG A 157 -9.46 0.92 15.30
N LEU A 158 -10.67 1.32 15.70
CA LEU A 158 -11.18 2.68 15.45
C LEU A 158 -10.37 3.76 16.18
N PRO A 159 -10.04 3.63 17.48
CA PRO A 159 -9.19 4.61 18.17
C PRO A 159 -7.78 4.71 17.58
N VAL A 160 -7.20 3.59 17.15
CA VAL A 160 -5.88 3.57 16.50
C VAL A 160 -5.94 4.26 15.14
N ALA A 161 -6.99 4.00 14.34
CA ALA A 161 -7.21 4.70 13.08
C ALA A 161 -7.39 6.22 13.30
N ALA A 162 -8.15 6.63 14.32
CA ALA A 162 -8.32 8.03 14.67
C ALA A 162 -7.00 8.69 15.09
N LEU A 163 -6.17 7.99 15.86
CA LEU A 163 -4.85 8.48 16.26
C LEU A 163 -3.92 8.66 15.05
N ILE A 164 -3.94 7.72 14.11
CA ILE A 164 -3.19 7.84 12.85
C ILE A 164 -3.64 9.08 12.06
N THR A 165 -4.95 9.30 11.95
CA THR A 165 -5.47 10.50 11.27
C THR A 165 -5.09 11.78 11.99
N LEU A 166 -5.02 11.78 13.34
CA LEU A 166 -4.61 12.95 14.11
C LEU A 166 -3.13 13.29 13.83
N VAL A 167 -2.25 12.29 13.81
CA VAL A 167 -0.83 12.47 13.44
C VAL A 167 -0.71 13.03 12.02
N ASN A 168 -1.56 12.57 11.10
CA ASN A 168 -1.60 13.06 9.72
C ASN A 168 -2.03 14.53 9.63
N VAL A 169 -3.06 14.93 10.39
CA VAL A 169 -3.51 16.33 10.46
C VAL A 169 -2.39 17.22 10.97
N VAL A 170 -1.66 16.80 12.01
CA VAL A 170 -0.53 17.57 12.53
C VAL A 170 0.58 17.70 11.47
N GLY A 171 0.95 16.60 10.80
CA GLY A 171 1.95 16.64 9.73
C GLY A 171 1.55 17.55 8.58
N SER A 172 0.28 17.49 8.17
CA SER A 172 -0.29 18.32 7.10
C SER A 172 -0.36 19.80 7.49
N LEU A 173 -0.69 20.10 8.74
CA LEU A 173 -0.71 21.47 9.26
C LEU A 173 0.70 22.07 9.27
N VAL A 174 1.71 21.28 9.64
CA VAL A 174 3.12 21.71 9.56
C VAL A 174 3.50 22.02 8.11
N LEU A 175 3.10 21.20 7.14
CA LEU A 175 3.33 21.47 5.72
C LEU A 175 2.65 22.75 5.23
N ALA A 176 1.45 23.06 5.74
CA ALA A 176 0.69 24.24 5.34
C ALA A 176 1.27 25.55 5.91
N ILE A 177 1.80 25.52 7.14
CA ILE A 177 2.25 26.72 7.85
C ILE A 177 3.76 26.97 7.66
N ALA A 178 4.58 25.92 7.52
CA ALA A 178 6.04 26.06 7.66
C ALA A 178 6.70 26.78 6.46
N PRO A 179 7.35 27.94 6.68
CA PRO A 179 8.14 28.61 5.64
C PRO A 179 9.57 28.05 5.52
N SER A 180 10.01 27.19 6.45
CA SER A 180 11.38 26.66 6.49
C SER A 180 11.48 25.29 5.82
N ARG A 181 12.62 25.04 5.16
CA ARG A 181 12.90 23.74 4.50
C ARG A 181 12.81 22.58 5.49
N ALA A 182 13.35 22.74 6.69
CA ALA A 182 13.30 21.70 7.74
C ALA A 182 11.87 21.34 8.15
N GLY A 183 10.97 22.33 8.24
CA GLY A 183 9.56 22.09 8.53
C GLY A 183 8.86 21.27 7.46
N ILE A 184 9.17 21.53 6.18
CA ILE A 184 8.62 20.75 5.07
C ILE A 184 9.10 19.30 5.10
N PHE A 185 10.39 19.07 5.35
CA PHE A 185 10.93 17.71 5.51
C PHE A 185 10.29 16.97 6.70
N PHE A 186 10.18 17.63 7.85
CA PHE A 186 9.55 17.04 9.04
C PHE A 186 8.09 16.66 8.76
N GLY A 187 7.28 17.59 8.23
CA GLY A 187 5.90 17.33 7.89
C GLY A 187 5.76 16.19 6.87
N TYR A 188 6.63 16.14 5.86
CA TYR A 188 6.63 15.05 4.87
C TYR A 188 6.88 13.67 5.51
N PHE A 189 7.90 13.54 6.36
CA PHE A 189 8.22 12.26 7.01
C PHE A 189 7.19 11.85 8.06
N VAL A 190 6.59 12.80 8.78
CA VAL A 190 5.50 12.53 9.73
C VAL A 190 4.27 11.99 9.00
N ASN A 191 3.87 12.60 7.88
CA ASN A 191 2.78 12.09 7.07
C ASN A 191 3.10 10.72 6.45
N ALA A 192 4.35 10.45 6.09
CA ALA A 192 4.72 9.12 5.61
C ALA A 192 4.51 8.00 6.66
N ALA A 193 4.57 8.33 7.96
CA ALA A 193 4.29 7.40 9.05
C ALA A 193 2.81 6.99 9.16
N THR A 194 1.90 7.68 8.46
CA THR A 194 0.44 7.47 8.53
C THR A 194 -0.08 6.52 7.46
N TYR A 195 0.78 6.00 6.57
CA TYR A 195 0.45 4.98 5.56
C TYR A 195 -0.22 3.71 6.11
N ALA A 196 -0.09 3.47 7.42
CA ALA A 196 -0.74 2.39 8.13
C ALA A 196 -2.27 2.45 8.14
N TYR A 197 -2.89 3.60 7.83
CA TYR A 197 -4.34 3.75 7.88
C TYR A 197 -5.07 2.78 6.93
N GLY A 198 -4.59 2.64 5.69
CA GLY A 198 -5.17 1.75 4.67
C GLY A 198 -5.38 0.31 5.16
N PRO A 199 -4.32 -0.43 5.55
CA PRO A 199 -4.46 -1.80 6.03
C PRO A 199 -5.32 -1.92 7.30
N ILE A 200 -5.29 -0.93 8.20
CA ILE A 200 -6.06 -0.99 9.45
C ILE A 200 -7.57 -0.83 9.20
N VAL A 201 -7.97 0.00 8.24
CA VAL A 201 -9.39 0.17 7.87
C VAL A 201 -9.91 -1.02 7.06
N LEU A 202 -9.10 -1.57 6.14
CA LEU A 202 -9.52 -2.66 5.25
C LEU A 202 -9.67 -4.02 5.93
N VAL A 203 -9.02 -4.25 7.07
CA VAL A 203 -9.17 -5.50 7.84
C VAL A 203 -10.59 -5.65 8.44
N GLY A 204 -11.45 -4.64 8.27
CA GLY A 204 -12.83 -4.65 8.73
C GLY A 204 -12.91 -4.64 10.26
N PRO A 205 -14.02 -4.19 10.84
CA PRO A 205 -14.29 -4.53 12.23
C PRO A 205 -14.33 -6.07 12.33
N PRO A 206 -13.86 -6.68 13.45
CA PRO A 206 -14.23 -8.07 13.69
C PRO A 206 -15.75 -8.16 13.63
N PRO A 207 -16.35 -9.32 13.28
CA PRO A 207 -17.80 -9.49 13.40
C PRO A 207 -18.17 -8.95 14.78
N PHE A 208 -18.96 -7.87 14.80
CA PHE A 208 -19.28 -7.16 16.02
C PHE A 208 -19.84 -8.20 16.98
N HIS A 209 -19.06 -8.59 17.99
CA HIS A 209 -19.65 -9.19 19.15
C HIS A 209 -20.61 -8.13 19.70
N PRO A 210 -21.88 -8.47 19.96
CA PRO A 210 -22.90 -7.50 20.34
C PRO A 210 -22.54 -6.95 21.72
N LEU A 211 -21.71 -5.91 21.75
CA LEU A 211 -21.33 -5.19 22.97
C LEU A 211 -21.78 -3.73 22.94
N PHE A 212 -22.46 -3.30 21.87
CA PHE A 212 -23.23 -2.07 21.86
C PHE A 212 -24.60 -2.34 21.26
N PRO A 213 -25.63 -2.57 22.09
CA PRO A 213 -27.00 -2.50 21.65
C PRO A 213 -27.36 -1.01 21.49
N PHE A 214 -27.88 -0.65 20.32
CA PHE A 214 -28.47 0.65 19.98
C PHE A 214 -27.51 1.86 19.90
N LEU A 215 -27.39 2.38 18.68
CA LEU A 215 -27.91 3.71 18.31
C LEU A 215 -28.39 3.65 16.86
#